data_AF-A0A8T7J259-F1
#
_entry.id   AF-A0A8T7J259-F1
#
_cell.length_a   1.000
_cell.length_b   1.000
_cell.length_c   1.000
_cell.angle_alpha   90.00
_cell.angle_beta   90.00
_cell.angle_gamma   90.00
#
_symmetry.space_group_name_H-M   'P 1'
#
loop_
_entity.id
_entity.type
_entity.pdbx_description
1 polymer ?
#
loop_
_entity_poly.entity_id
_entity_poly.type
_entity_poly.pdbx_seq_one_letter_code
_entity_poly.pdbx_strand_id
1 'polypeptide(L)'
;MVRDNDLIRGVGYMVIQASHLERQIEEICRWLAMGITRPEHHETQQVSKKIKWCKCQIKELNNTNLDSLDKSLDKAMNLLDKRNKLVHGQIYFASNAPEKIIPNKAKDKERTILPSEVYDLAESIYNLHQRILSQNAFKLVDSLKGKIDA
;
A
#
# COMPACT_ATOMS: atom_id res chain seq x y z
N MET A 1 -8.88 -4.89 -15.39
CA MET A 1 -7.85 -3.99 -15.95
C MET A 1 -7.41 -4.59 -17.28
N VAL A 2 -7.46 -3.84 -18.38
CA VAL A 2 -7.00 -4.37 -19.69
C VAL A 2 -5.48 -4.41 -19.67
N ARG A 3 -4.90 -5.57 -19.95
CA ARG A 3 -3.45 -5.78 -20.05
C ARG A 3 -3.01 -5.65 -21.50
N ASP A 4 -1.88 -5.01 -21.72
CA ASP A 4 -1.23 -4.87 -23.01
C ASP A 4 0.29 -4.70 -22.81
N ASN A 5 1.03 -4.41 -23.88
CA ASN A 5 2.48 -4.16 -23.83
C ASN A 5 2.81 -2.67 -23.64
N ASP A 6 1.86 -1.85 -23.16
CA ASP A 6 2.07 -0.43 -22.91
C ASP A 6 2.51 -0.21 -21.45
N LEU A 7 3.81 0.03 -21.25
CA LEU A 7 4.39 0.27 -19.93
C LEU A 7 3.82 1.53 -19.27
N ILE A 8 3.58 2.60 -20.04
CA ILE A 8 3.07 3.88 -19.51
C ILE A 8 1.69 3.65 -18.91
N ARG A 9 0.82 2.92 -19.64
CA ARG A 9 -0.50 2.56 -19.16
C ARG A 9 -0.47 1.66 -17.93
N GLY A 10 0.43 0.67 -17.91
CA GLY A 10 0.67 -0.17 -16.73
C GLY A 10 1.06 0.67 -15.51
N VAL A 11 1.98 1.62 -15.67
CA VAL A 11 2.40 2.56 -14.61
C VAL A 11 1.24 3.43 -14.15
N GLY A 12 0.44 3.96 -15.09
CA GLY A 12 -0.75 4.74 -14.79
C GLY A 12 -1.74 3.98 -13.90
N TYR A 13 -2.07 2.73 -14.27
CA TYR A 13 -2.92 1.88 -13.43
C TYR A 13 -2.29 1.63 -12.06
N MET A 14 -1.01 1.26 -12.00
CA MET A 14 -0.32 1.00 -10.73
C MET A 14 -0.41 2.20 -9.78
N VAL A 15 -0.17 3.43 -10.28
CA VAL A 15 -0.23 4.65 -9.47
C VAL A 15 -1.64 4.93 -8.96
N ILE A 16 -2.65 4.78 -9.81
CA ILE A 16 -4.06 4.97 -9.43
C ILE A 16 -4.47 3.93 -8.37
N GLN A 17 -4.13 2.66 -8.55
CA GLN A 17 -4.45 1.64 -7.54
C GLN A 17 -3.69 1.87 -6.23
N ALA A 18 -2.46 2.37 -6.28
CA ALA A 18 -1.69 2.72 -5.09
C ALA A 18 -2.37 3.84 -4.29
N SER A 19 -2.90 4.87 -4.95
CA SER A 19 -3.62 5.94 -4.25
C SER A 19 -4.90 5.44 -3.57
N HIS A 20 -5.62 4.50 -4.19
CA HIS A 20 -6.75 3.83 -3.56
C HIS A 20 -6.32 3.02 -2.32
N LEU A 21 -5.23 2.28 -2.39
CA LEU A 21 -4.70 1.56 -1.22
C LEU A 21 -4.29 2.51 -0.09
N GLU A 22 -3.64 3.63 -0.41
CA GLU A 22 -3.27 4.66 0.57
C GLU A 22 -4.50 5.28 1.25
N ARG A 23 -5.58 5.53 0.50
CA ARG A 23 -6.87 5.95 1.05
C ARG A 23 -7.42 4.91 2.03
N GLN A 24 -7.40 3.62 1.68
CA GLN A 24 -7.87 2.55 2.58
C GLN A 24 -7.05 2.48 3.87
N ILE A 25 -5.74 2.69 3.79
CA ILE A 25 -4.87 2.78 4.98
C ILE A 25 -5.26 3.96 5.85
N GLU A 26 -5.53 5.13 5.27
CA GLU A 26 -6.01 6.28 6.03
C GLU A 26 -7.35 6.00 6.73
N GLU A 27 -8.27 5.30 6.08
CA GLU A 27 -9.54 4.91 6.70
C GLU A 27 -9.32 3.93 7.87
N ILE A 28 -8.40 2.96 7.76
CA ILE A 28 -7.99 2.12 8.91
C ILE A 28 -7.47 3.01 10.04
N CYS A 29 -6.64 4.00 9.71
CA CYS A 29 -6.14 4.92 10.72
C CYS A 29 -7.28 5.68 11.42
N ARG A 30 -8.35 6.03 10.69
CA ARG A 30 -9.49 6.80 11.22
C ARG A 30 -10.32 5.96 12.16
N TRP A 31 -10.56 4.70 11.81
CA TRP A 31 -11.25 3.77 12.69
C TRP A 31 -10.48 3.53 13.98
N LEU A 32 -9.18 3.25 13.91
CA LEU A 32 -8.34 3.16 15.12
C LEU A 32 -8.42 4.44 15.96
N ALA A 33 -8.47 5.60 15.32
CA ALA A 33 -8.55 6.88 15.99
C ALA A 33 -9.86 7.16 16.74
N MET A 34 -10.88 6.32 16.57
CA MET A 34 -12.13 6.43 17.34
C MET A 34 -11.94 6.06 18.81
N GLY A 35 -10.98 5.18 19.13
CA GLY A 35 -10.69 4.76 20.51
C GLY A 35 -9.23 4.95 20.92
N ILE A 36 -8.40 5.53 20.06
CA ILE A 36 -6.95 5.64 20.26
C ILE A 36 -6.46 7.01 19.76
N THR A 37 -5.72 7.74 20.59
CA THR A 37 -5.16 9.03 20.18
C THR A 37 -4.13 8.87 19.05
N ARG A 38 -4.31 9.63 17.97
CA ARG A 38 -3.34 9.71 16.87
C ARG A 38 -2.12 10.55 17.27
N PRO A 39 -0.93 10.25 16.69
CA PRO A 39 0.21 11.15 16.77
C PRO A 39 -0.10 12.52 16.16
N GLU A 40 0.65 13.54 16.54
CA GLU A 40 0.53 14.88 15.97
C GLU A 40 0.80 14.86 14.45
N HIS A 41 0.00 15.64 13.70
CA HIS A 41 0.07 15.74 12.24
C HIS A 41 0.01 14.40 11.50
N HIS A 42 -0.56 13.35 12.10
CA HIS A 42 -0.55 12.01 11.51
C HIS A 42 -1.13 11.95 10.09
N GLU A 43 -2.12 12.79 9.79
CA GLU A 43 -2.79 12.85 8.48
C GLU A 43 -1.87 13.24 7.32
N THR A 44 -0.86 14.07 7.57
CA THR A 44 0.10 14.52 6.55
C THR A 44 1.34 13.63 6.47
N GLN A 45 1.46 12.64 7.35
CA GLN A 45 2.60 11.74 7.35
C GLN A 45 2.60 10.79 6.14
N GLN A 46 3.80 10.31 5.82
CA GLN A 46 3.99 9.26 4.81
C GLN A 46 3.19 8.01 5.18
N VAL A 47 2.61 7.35 4.19
CA VAL A 47 1.81 6.12 4.39
C VAL A 47 2.57 5.02 5.12
N SER A 48 3.88 4.90 4.93
CA SER A 48 4.72 3.93 5.66
C SER A 48 4.71 4.17 7.17
N LYS A 49 4.69 5.42 7.62
CA LYS A 49 4.55 5.76 9.04
C LYS A 49 3.16 5.41 9.56
N LYS A 50 2.13 5.71 8.77
CA LYS A 50 0.72 5.36 9.08
C LYS A 50 0.51 3.86 9.24
N ILE A 51 1.08 3.05 8.33
CA ILE A 51 1.03 1.58 8.43
C ILE A 51 1.72 1.11 9.72
N LYS A 52 2.92 1.59 10.02
CA LYS A 52 3.65 1.22 11.24
C LYS A 52 2.85 1.55 12.50
N TRP A 53 2.22 2.72 12.54
CA TRP A 53 1.34 3.10 13.63
C TRP A 53 0.15 2.14 13.75
N CYS A 54 -0.55 1.84 12.65
CA CYS A 54 -1.66 0.88 12.65
C CYS A 54 -1.25 -0.48 13.22
N LYS A 55 -0.12 -1.02 12.76
CA LYS A 55 0.41 -2.31 13.25
C LYS A 55 0.70 -2.27 14.76
N CYS A 56 1.29 -1.17 15.24
CA CYS A 56 1.54 -0.97 16.66
C CYS A 56 0.24 -1.02 17.47
N GLN A 57 -0.79 -0.29 17.01
CA GLN A 57 -2.08 -0.25 17.69
C GLN A 57 -2.84 -1.58 17.63
N ILE A 58 -2.80 -2.27 16.49
CA ILE A 58 -3.38 -3.63 16.36
C ILE A 58 -2.74 -4.60 17.37
N LYS A 59 -1.41 -4.51 17.55
CA LYS A 59 -0.70 -5.32 18.53
C LYS A 59 -1.09 -4.97 19.97
N GLU A 60 -1.24 -3.69 20.28
CA GLU A 60 -1.65 -3.21 21.62
C GLU A 60 -3.09 -3.58 21.97
N LEU A 61 -3.99 -3.70 20.98
CA LEU A 61 -5.35 -4.21 21.17
C LEU A 61 -5.36 -5.70 21.55
N ASN A 62 -4.26 -6.44 21.33
CA ASN A 62 -4.08 -7.85 21.69
C ASN A 62 -5.25 -8.75 21.26
N ASN A 63 -5.81 -8.49 20.07
CA ASN A 63 -6.95 -9.23 19.53
C ASN A 63 -6.54 -10.03 18.28
N THR A 64 -6.55 -11.36 18.39
CA THR A 64 -6.17 -12.28 17.31
C THR A 64 -7.07 -12.19 16.07
N ASN A 65 -8.29 -11.65 16.21
CA ASN A 65 -9.17 -11.40 15.07
C ASN A 65 -8.56 -10.38 14.07
N LEU A 66 -7.60 -9.57 14.51
CA LEU A 66 -6.92 -8.57 13.68
C LEU A 66 -5.64 -9.08 13.00
N ASP A 67 -5.25 -10.35 13.20
CA ASP A 67 -4.04 -10.93 12.58
C ASP A 67 -4.07 -10.84 11.04
N SER A 68 -5.27 -10.96 10.44
CA SER A 68 -5.45 -10.82 9.00
C SER A 68 -5.21 -9.40 8.51
N LEU A 69 -5.61 -8.40 9.32
CA LEU A 69 -5.36 -6.99 9.04
C LEU A 69 -3.87 -6.68 9.17
N ASP A 70 -3.20 -7.17 10.22
CA ASP A 70 -1.75 -7.00 10.42
C ASP A 70 -0.94 -7.52 9.22
N LYS A 71 -1.25 -8.74 8.77
CA LYS A 71 -0.64 -9.33 7.56
C LYS A 71 -0.97 -8.56 6.29
N SER A 72 -2.16 -7.98 6.19
CA SER A 72 -2.56 -7.17 5.04
C SER A 72 -1.81 -5.84 5.00
N LEU A 73 -1.52 -5.25 6.17
CA LEU A 73 -0.69 -4.06 6.30
C LEU A 73 0.78 -4.32 5.92
N ASP A 74 1.33 -5.49 6.24
CA ASP A 74 2.65 -5.89 5.73
C ASP A 74 2.68 -6.02 4.21
N LYS A 75 1.65 -6.65 3.65
CA LYS A 75 1.50 -6.74 2.18
C LYS A 75 1.39 -5.35 1.56
N ALA A 76 0.64 -4.44 2.18
CA ALA A 76 0.50 -3.07 1.70
C ALA A 76 1.85 -2.34 1.70
N MET A 77 2.62 -2.45 2.79
CA MET A 77 3.97 -1.88 2.88
C MET A 77 4.86 -2.38 1.74
N ASN A 78 4.88 -3.69 1.51
CA ASN A 78 5.71 -4.30 0.46
C ASN A 78 5.29 -3.87 -0.95
N LEU A 79 3.99 -3.78 -1.23
CA LEU A 79 3.50 -3.33 -2.54
C LEU A 79 3.80 -1.85 -2.79
N LEU A 80 3.63 -0.99 -1.77
CA LEU A 80 3.95 0.43 -1.87
C LEU A 80 5.46 0.67 -2.01
N ASP A 81 6.31 -0.13 -1.36
CA ASP A 81 7.76 -0.08 -1.57
C ASP A 81 8.15 -0.46 -3.01
N LYS A 82 7.55 -1.52 -3.56
CA LYS A 82 7.73 -1.91 -4.97
C LYS A 82 7.28 -0.79 -5.92
N ARG A 83 6.13 -0.17 -5.66
CA ARG A 83 5.66 1.00 -6.41
C ARG A 83 6.66 2.15 -6.35
N ASN A 84 7.17 2.47 -5.16
CA ASN A 84 8.10 3.56 -4.95
C ASN A 84 9.41 3.37 -5.74
N LYS A 85 9.93 2.13 -5.80
CA LYS A 85 11.09 1.79 -6.63
C LYS A 85 10.86 2.07 -8.10
N LEU A 86 9.64 1.88 -8.59
CA LEU A 86 9.27 2.14 -9.98
C LEU A 86 9.05 3.63 -10.26
N VAL A 87 8.23 4.30 -9.45
CA VAL A 87 7.81 5.70 -9.66
C VAL A 87 8.93 6.70 -9.41
N HIS A 88 9.83 6.40 -8.46
CA HIS A 88 10.95 7.30 -8.17
C HIS A 88 12.20 7.00 -9.00
N GLY A 89 12.19 5.97 -9.85
CA GLY A 89 13.24 5.73 -10.85
C GLY A 89 12.99 6.51 -12.13
N GLN A 90 13.99 6.51 -13.02
CA GLN A 90 13.86 7.03 -14.39
C GLN A 90 13.58 5.87 -15.33
N ILE A 91 12.47 5.96 -16.08
CA ILE A 91 12.11 4.96 -17.09
C ILE A 91 12.58 5.46 -18.45
N TYR A 92 13.41 4.65 -19.13
CA TYR A 92 13.93 4.94 -20.45
C TYR A 92 13.23 4.06 -21.48
N PHE A 93 12.62 4.73 -22.47
CA PHE A 93 11.97 4.10 -23.61
C PHE A 93 12.94 4.04 -24.78
N ALA A 94 13.06 2.88 -25.42
CA ALA A 94 13.86 2.69 -26.61
C ALA A 94 13.02 2.00 -27.69
N SER A 95 13.12 2.46 -28.93
CA SER A 95 12.32 1.91 -30.04
C SER A 95 12.69 0.47 -30.42
N ASN A 96 13.93 0.05 -30.14
CA ASN A 96 14.49 -1.25 -30.53
C ASN A 96 15.09 -2.03 -29.34
N ALA A 97 14.77 -1.67 -28.10
CA ALA A 97 15.26 -2.37 -26.92
C ALA A 97 14.20 -2.37 -25.81
N PRO A 98 14.19 -3.37 -24.91
CA PRO A 98 13.31 -3.39 -23.76
C PRO A 98 13.44 -2.12 -22.92
N GLU A 99 12.33 -1.65 -22.36
CA GLU A 99 12.35 -0.50 -21.46
C GLU A 99 13.19 -0.80 -20.23
N LYS A 100 13.90 0.22 -19.77
CA LYS A 100 14.79 0.10 -18.62
C LYS A 100 14.39 1.06 -17.53
N ILE A 101 14.59 0.61 -16.29
CA ILE A 101 14.51 1.48 -15.13
C ILE A 101 15.91 1.72 -14.57
N ILE A 102 16.27 2.99 -14.48
CA ILE A 102 17.43 3.46 -13.72
C ILE A 102 16.93 3.88 -12.33
N PRO A 103 17.27 3.12 -11.27
CA PRO A 103 16.87 3.48 -9.92
C PRO A 103 17.50 4.81 -9.48
N ASN A 104 16.79 5.57 -8.66
CA ASN A 104 17.32 6.81 -8.09
C ASN A 104 18.25 6.56 -6.88
N LYS A 105 18.23 5.35 -6.30
CA LYS A 105 19.15 4.98 -5.22
C LYS A 105 20.43 4.40 -5.82
N ALA A 106 21.57 5.00 -5.47
CA ALA A 106 22.90 4.61 -5.96
C ALA A 106 23.29 3.13 -5.74
N LYS A 107 22.60 2.40 -4.85
CA LYS A 107 22.87 0.98 -4.58
C LYS A 107 22.08 0.02 -5.48
N ASP A 108 21.03 0.50 -6.13
CA ASP A 108 20.17 -0.34 -6.99
C ASP A 108 20.71 -0.30 -8.42
N LYS A 109 20.84 -1.46 -9.07
CA LYS A 109 21.34 -1.57 -10.45
C LYS A 109 20.24 -1.27 -11.45
N GLU A 110 20.62 -0.68 -12.58
CA GLU A 110 19.77 -0.62 -13.78
C GLU A 110 19.23 -2.02 -14.10
N ARG A 111 17.94 -2.09 -14.43
CA ARG A 111 17.31 -3.34 -14.88
C ARG A 111 16.30 -3.10 -15.99
N THR A 112 16.06 -4.14 -16.76
CA THR A 112 14.92 -4.18 -17.69
C THR A 112 13.62 -4.28 -16.89
N ILE A 113 12.57 -3.62 -17.38
CA ILE A 113 11.22 -3.71 -16.83
C ILE A 113 10.24 -4.09 -17.93
N LEU A 114 9.44 -5.12 -17.68
CA LEU A 114 8.40 -5.54 -18.59
C LEU A 114 7.05 -4.90 -18.21
N PRO A 115 6.22 -4.48 -19.18
CA PRO A 115 4.86 -4.01 -18.91
C PRO A 115 4.07 -4.98 -18.03
N SER A 116 4.22 -6.30 -18.26
CA SER A 116 3.55 -7.35 -17.49
C SER A 116 3.84 -7.28 -15.98
N GLU A 117 5.09 -7.00 -15.58
CA GLU A 117 5.46 -6.87 -14.17
C GLU A 117 4.73 -5.71 -13.50
N VAL A 118 4.54 -4.60 -14.24
CA VAL A 118 3.84 -3.42 -13.73
C VAL A 118 2.34 -3.68 -13.63
N TYR A 119 1.77 -4.37 -14.62
CA TYR A 119 0.37 -4.82 -14.56
C TYR A 119 0.12 -5.77 -13.38
N ASP A 120 1.00 -6.74 -13.15
CA ASP A 120 0.87 -7.68 -12.02
C ASP A 120 0.94 -6.95 -10.68
N LEU A 121 1.79 -5.91 -10.58
CA LEU A 121 1.86 -5.06 -9.40
C LEU A 121 0.58 -4.23 -9.22
N ALA A 122 0.06 -3.62 -10.30
CA ALA A 122 -1.19 -2.87 -10.27
C ALA A 122 -2.37 -3.75 -9.83
N GLU A 123 -2.47 -4.96 -10.36
CA GLU A 123 -3.49 -5.95 -9.99
C GLU A 123 -3.35 -6.42 -8.54
N SER A 124 -2.11 -6.65 -8.07
CA SER A 124 -1.84 -7.00 -6.67
C SER A 124 -2.30 -5.90 -5.70
N ILE A 125 -2.07 -4.64 -6.06
CA ILE A 125 -2.51 -3.48 -5.29
C ILE A 125 -4.04 -3.36 -5.35
N TYR A 126 -4.64 -3.50 -6.54
CA TYR A 126 -6.09 -3.53 -6.76
C TYR A 126 -6.76 -4.52 -5.81
N ASN A 127 -6.33 -5.79 -5.90
CA ASN A 127 -6.88 -6.88 -5.10
C ASN A 127 -6.71 -6.64 -3.60
N LEU A 128 -5.60 -6.03 -3.17
CA LEU A 128 -5.40 -5.73 -1.75
C LEU A 128 -6.32 -4.61 -1.27
N HIS A 129 -6.46 -3.50 -2.00
CA HIS A 129 -7.28 -2.39 -1.52
C HIS A 129 -8.77 -2.73 -1.51
N GLN A 130 -9.24 -3.60 -2.42
CA GLN A 130 -10.62 -4.10 -2.41
C GLN A 130 -10.94 -4.96 -1.17
N ARG A 131 -9.96 -5.73 -0.69
CA ARG A 131 -10.19 -6.69 0.40
C ARG A 131 -9.86 -6.18 1.80
N ILE A 132 -8.92 -5.23 1.92
CA ILE A 132 -8.31 -4.91 3.23
C ILE A 132 -9.35 -4.42 4.24
N LEU A 133 -10.28 -3.54 3.85
CA LEU A 133 -11.37 -3.13 4.74
C LEU A 133 -12.54 -4.10 4.72
N SER A 134 -12.96 -4.61 3.56
CA SER A 134 -14.13 -5.50 3.47
C SER A 134 -13.97 -6.78 4.32
N GLN A 135 -12.73 -7.25 4.53
CA GLN A 135 -12.46 -8.42 5.37
C GLN A 135 -12.20 -8.10 6.86
N ASN A 136 -11.95 -6.83 7.21
CA ASN A 136 -11.46 -6.46 8.53
C ASN A 136 -12.28 -5.38 9.25
N ALA A 137 -13.20 -4.70 8.57
CA ALA A 137 -13.96 -3.58 9.12
C ALA A 137 -14.70 -3.91 10.41
N PHE A 138 -15.55 -4.94 10.37
CA PHE A 138 -16.31 -5.37 11.54
C PHE A 138 -15.41 -5.81 12.69
N LYS A 139 -14.30 -6.50 12.39
CA LYS A 139 -13.35 -6.96 13.40
C LYS A 139 -12.66 -5.78 14.08
N LEU A 140 -12.29 -4.76 13.32
CA LEU A 140 -11.66 -3.56 13.85
C LEU A 140 -12.62 -2.78 14.76
N VAL A 141 -13.85 -2.55 14.31
CA VAL A 141 -14.88 -1.89 15.13
C VAL A 141 -15.14 -2.66 16.41
N ASP A 142 -15.30 -3.99 16.32
CA ASP A 142 -15.53 -4.84 17.49
C ASP A 142 -14.37 -4.78 18.50
N SER A 143 -13.14 -4.76 18.00
CA SER A 143 -11.92 -4.67 18.82
C SER A 143 -11.78 -3.32 19.53
N LEU A 144 -12.42 -2.28 19.02
CA LEU A 144 -12.35 -0.93 19.56
C LEU A 144 -13.46 -0.59 20.56
N LYS A 145 -14.53 -1.40 20.67
CA LYS A 145 -15.67 -1.12 21.58
C LYS A 145 -15.20 -0.83 23.00
N GLY A 146 -14.37 -1.70 23.56
CA GLY A 146 -13.82 -1.53 24.92
C GLY A 146 -12.85 -0.36 25.12
N LYS A 147 -12.45 0.33 24.04
CA LYS A 147 -11.64 1.55 24.07
C LYS A 147 -12.45 2.82 23.86
N ILE A 148 -13.60 2.71 23.21
CA ILE A 148 -14.53 3.82 22.98
C ILE A 148 -15.39 4.07 24.22
N ASP A 149 -15.75 3.00 24.93
CA ASP A 149 -16.60 3.06 26.12
C ASP A 149 -15.83 3.35 27.43
N ALA A 150 -14.50 3.52 27.36
CA ALA A 150 -13.60 3.71 28.51
C ALA A 150 -13.10 5.15 28.61
#